data_AF-A0A9P8SIK8-F1
#
_entry.id   AF-A0A9P8SIK8-F1
#
_cell.length_a   1.000
_cell.length_b   1.000
_cell.length_c   1.000
_cell.angle_alpha   90.00
_cell.angle_beta   90.00
_cell.angle_gamma   90.00
#
_symmetry.space_group_name_H-M   'P 1'
#
loop_
_entity.id
_entity.type
_entity.pdbx_description
1 polymer ?
#
loop_
_entity_poly.entity_id
_entity_poly.type
_entity_poly.pdbx_seq_one_letter_code
_entity_poly.pdbx_strand_id
1 'polypeptide(L)'
;MDVDPAPNGMITEADMMEAAEYLREHNEPCRSDSDYPNSQLAMDVGDAITTSLERLDQHNPSGPFGHNHGILDASIQQAIERMRQGGNGVCNLIDGCGSEFGEFQRRKRAQDGPKKELGSFCRKLKETIAKPAVHLCENDTFNPPCTTVKSSAGQCVSVPTSLKGKVSSVRPNEAAGTCRFYNKPGCKDGEGGHFDVSYPGADVSKGEWPRPKDFNDKIASFRCDAAKESNTPEQWEWSPKSQPQLCSHFDHLNLGFQFSDSSGAGTWDTIKLDFPNAASKKHVIANGPAAGFHEWQPINMQNVFGSDLVEVRRMSKIRLATEINQAVLDFKEADEWSLIGLKLTARCAKSGIWVDMDKFASMNRLMQAKPTDSGRYRYHRDWEVWADDIKSEDWVPRPPCSHFQQMDVRVEMADESWAGTNNDLYIYAGNGRFQIAHQPSRRQSYISNVNLEVAYRSSAVPVADIKRISIKSEGGSWDKALASNISVHARCASSLTGVHVDYEVKDWLADGQQWNLDLTPRNWTRNN
;
A
#
# COMPACT_ATOMS: atom_id res chain seq x y z
N MET A 1 -39.69 34.77 -22.69
CA MET A 1 -38.85 34.94 -21.48
C MET A 1 -37.70 33.99 -21.68
N ASP A 2 -36.69 34.47 -22.38
CA ASP A 2 -35.48 33.71 -22.67
C ASP A 2 -34.64 33.64 -21.39
N VAL A 3 -34.26 32.42 -21.02
CA VAL A 3 -33.33 32.14 -19.94
C VAL A 3 -31.94 32.20 -20.56
N ASP A 4 -31.15 33.22 -20.20
CA ASP A 4 -29.75 33.33 -20.61
C ASP A 4 -28.96 32.07 -20.21
N PRO A 5 -28.20 31.44 -21.11
CA PRO A 5 -27.25 30.41 -20.73
C PRO A 5 -26.07 31.06 -19.99
N ALA A 6 -25.73 30.47 -18.83
CA ALA A 6 -24.59 30.88 -18.02
C ALA A 6 -23.26 30.82 -18.82
N PRO A 7 -22.29 31.68 -18.52
CA PRO A 7 -21.04 31.79 -19.28
C PRO A 7 -20.12 30.63 -18.86
N ASN A 8 -19.54 29.84 -19.78
CA ASN A 8 -18.47 28.91 -19.39
C ASN A 8 -17.57 28.47 -20.56
N GLY A 9 -16.29 28.82 -20.44
CA GLY A 9 -15.15 28.28 -21.18
C GLY A 9 -13.96 28.04 -20.23
N MET A 10 -14.21 27.48 -19.05
CA MET A 10 -13.18 27.14 -18.06
C MET A 10 -12.98 25.62 -17.97
N ILE A 11 -11.72 25.18 -17.88
CA ILE A 11 -11.35 23.82 -17.44
C ILE A 11 -12.12 23.51 -16.15
N THR A 12 -12.92 22.45 -16.17
CA THR A 12 -13.78 22.11 -15.05
C THR A 12 -13.01 21.34 -13.98
N GLU A 13 -13.56 21.28 -12.77
CA GLU A 13 -13.01 20.44 -11.70
C GLU A 13 -13.06 18.95 -12.05
N ALA A 14 -13.98 18.52 -12.92
CA ALA A 14 -14.08 17.14 -13.39
C ALA A 14 -12.87 16.78 -14.27
N ASP A 15 -12.53 17.64 -15.24
CA ASP A 15 -11.39 17.44 -16.14
C ASP A 15 -10.06 17.35 -15.36
N MET A 16 -9.90 18.16 -14.30
CA MET A 16 -8.72 18.12 -13.45
C MET A 16 -8.64 16.86 -12.57
N MET A 17 -9.76 16.32 -12.11
CA MET A 17 -9.80 15.06 -11.36
C MET A 17 -9.46 13.87 -12.24
N GLU A 18 -10.04 13.82 -13.44
CA GLU A 18 -9.77 12.75 -14.41
C GLU A 18 -8.28 12.74 -14.80
N ALA A 19 -7.70 13.92 -15.06
CA ALA A 19 -6.27 14.05 -15.27
C ALA A 19 -5.46 13.62 -14.02
N ALA A 20 -5.82 14.06 -12.82
CA ALA A 20 -5.11 13.68 -11.58
C ALA A 20 -5.13 12.17 -11.30
N GLU A 21 -6.24 11.52 -11.61
CA GLU A 21 -6.45 10.09 -11.43
C GLU A 21 -5.72 9.29 -12.48
N TYR A 22 -5.79 9.69 -13.75
CA TYR A 22 -4.99 9.10 -14.81
C TYR A 22 -3.49 9.19 -14.48
N LEU A 23 -3.02 10.36 -14.04
CA LEU A 23 -1.64 10.60 -13.59
C LEU A 23 -1.26 9.72 -12.39
N ARG A 24 -2.20 9.34 -11.51
CA ARG A 24 -1.98 8.44 -10.36
C ARG A 24 -1.99 6.96 -10.75
N GLU A 25 -2.93 6.55 -11.61
CA GLU A 25 -3.11 5.18 -12.08
C GLU A 25 -2.01 4.74 -13.03
N HIS A 26 -1.54 5.68 -13.85
CA HIS A 26 -0.47 5.48 -14.82
C HIS A 26 0.85 6.08 -14.32
N ASN A 27 1.00 6.26 -13.01
CA ASN A 27 2.27 6.54 -12.36
C ASN A 27 3.15 5.27 -12.34
N GLU A 28 3.29 4.62 -13.50
CA GLU A 28 4.41 3.72 -13.74
C GLU A 28 5.70 4.53 -13.64
N PRO A 29 6.80 3.95 -13.13
CA PRO A 29 8.08 4.65 -13.04
C PRO A 29 8.44 5.16 -14.44
N CYS A 30 8.62 6.49 -14.55
CA CYS A 30 8.94 7.20 -15.77
C CYS A 30 10.10 6.51 -16.49
N ARG A 31 9.81 5.70 -17.51
CA ARG A 31 10.84 4.99 -18.29
C ARG A 31 11.41 5.97 -19.30
N SER A 32 12.71 6.24 -19.25
CA SER A 32 13.36 7.04 -20.29
C SER A 32 13.51 6.30 -21.62
N ASP A 33 13.34 4.97 -21.64
CA ASP A 33 13.67 4.15 -22.82
C ASP A 33 12.72 2.96 -22.98
N SER A 34 11.76 3.06 -23.90
CA SER A 34 11.31 1.90 -24.70
C SER A 34 10.46 2.31 -25.90
N ASP A 35 10.95 1.98 -27.09
CA ASP A 35 10.19 1.83 -28.33
C ASP A 35 9.12 0.74 -28.16
N TYR A 36 7.86 1.09 -27.85
CA TYR A 36 6.66 0.35 -28.28
C TYR A 36 5.41 1.23 -28.05
N PRO A 37 4.54 1.43 -29.06
CA PRO A 37 3.43 2.36 -28.95
C PRO A 37 2.15 1.64 -28.47
N ASN A 38 1.58 2.08 -27.35
CA ASN A 38 0.13 2.00 -27.16
C ASN A 38 -0.49 3.24 -27.83
N SER A 39 -0.42 3.26 -29.16
CA SER A 39 -0.80 4.43 -29.98
C SER A 39 -2.28 4.79 -29.81
N GLN A 40 -3.17 3.81 -29.60
CA GLN A 40 -4.60 4.08 -29.52
C GLN A 40 -4.98 4.87 -28.26
N LEU A 41 -4.39 4.53 -27.11
CA LEU A 41 -4.69 5.19 -25.83
C LEU A 41 -4.07 6.61 -25.76
N ALA A 42 -2.88 6.79 -26.34
CA ALA A 42 -2.25 8.11 -26.49
C ALA A 42 -3.00 8.99 -27.50
N MET A 43 -3.57 8.39 -28.55
CA MET A 43 -4.47 9.09 -29.49
C MET A 43 -5.77 9.51 -28.81
N ASP A 44 -6.40 8.65 -28.01
CA ASP A 44 -7.66 8.98 -27.33
C ASP A 44 -7.50 10.12 -26.29
N VAL A 45 -6.38 10.16 -25.56
CA VAL A 45 -6.03 11.27 -24.64
C VAL A 45 -5.68 12.54 -25.41
N GLY A 46 -4.88 12.41 -26.47
CA GLY A 46 -4.55 13.51 -27.37
C GLY A 46 -5.80 14.12 -27.99
N ASP A 47 -6.78 13.30 -28.36
CA ASP A 47 -8.03 13.71 -28.97
C ASP A 47 -9.00 14.29 -27.93
N ALA A 48 -9.04 13.79 -26.70
CA ALA A 48 -9.83 14.39 -25.62
C ALA A 48 -9.32 15.80 -25.24
N ILE A 49 -8.00 15.97 -25.14
CA ILE A 49 -7.37 17.26 -24.87
C ILE A 49 -7.49 18.20 -26.07
N THR A 50 -7.26 17.71 -27.29
CA THR A 50 -7.39 18.49 -28.53
C THR A 50 -8.83 18.91 -28.77
N THR A 51 -9.80 18.02 -28.60
CA THR A 51 -11.23 18.35 -28.71
C THR A 51 -11.63 19.39 -27.66
N SER A 52 -11.06 19.34 -26.46
CA SER A 52 -11.31 20.35 -25.42
C SER A 52 -10.69 21.71 -25.76
N LEU A 53 -9.53 21.73 -26.44
CA LEU A 53 -8.86 22.94 -26.93
C LEU A 53 -9.49 23.52 -28.20
N GLU A 54 -9.98 22.69 -29.12
CA GLU A 54 -10.68 23.11 -30.35
C GLU A 54 -12.07 23.71 -30.03
N ARG A 55 -12.78 23.17 -29.02
CA ARG A 55 -13.99 23.79 -28.47
C ARG A 55 -13.71 25.17 -27.87
N LEU A 56 -12.51 25.38 -27.34
CA LEU A 56 -12.03 26.66 -26.80
C LEU A 56 -11.78 27.68 -27.93
N ASP A 57 -11.24 27.25 -29.08
CA ASP A 57 -10.94 28.10 -30.24
C ASP A 57 -12.21 28.50 -31.04
N GLN A 58 -13.15 27.56 -31.24
CA GLN A 58 -14.38 27.81 -31.99
C GLN A 58 -15.35 28.81 -31.32
N HIS A 59 -15.22 29.03 -30.01
CA HIS A 59 -16.18 29.83 -29.25
C HIS A 59 -15.73 31.27 -28.95
N ASN A 60 -14.54 31.72 -29.39
CA ASN A 60 -14.16 33.13 -29.25
C ASN A 60 -13.16 33.66 -30.30
N PRO A 61 -13.52 33.68 -31.61
CA PRO A 61 -12.62 34.13 -32.68
C PRO A 61 -12.35 35.66 -32.71
N SER A 62 -12.91 36.46 -31.77
CA SER A 62 -12.89 37.94 -31.86
C SER A 62 -12.66 38.68 -30.54
N GLY A 63 -12.27 37.97 -29.46
CA GLY A 63 -11.92 38.61 -28.19
C GLY A 63 -10.62 39.43 -28.26
N PRO A 64 -10.36 40.36 -27.31
CA PRO A 64 -9.25 41.32 -27.33
C PRO A 64 -7.84 40.72 -27.17
N PHE A 65 -7.67 39.43 -27.43
CA PHE A 65 -6.42 38.67 -27.33
C PHE A 65 -5.81 38.26 -28.69
N GLY A 66 -6.35 38.77 -29.79
CA GLY A 66 -6.07 38.29 -31.15
C GLY A 66 -4.68 38.50 -31.78
N HIS A 67 -3.58 38.71 -31.03
CA HIS A 67 -2.25 38.95 -31.64
C HIS A 67 -1.03 38.23 -31.02
N ASN A 68 -1.18 37.23 -30.14
CA ASN A 68 -0.01 36.49 -29.61
C ASN A 68 -0.18 34.96 -29.50
N HIS A 69 -0.88 34.35 -30.46
CA HIS A 69 -1.12 32.90 -30.47
C HIS A 69 0.06 32.02 -30.92
N GLY A 70 1.18 32.58 -31.42
CA GLY A 70 2.25 31.75 -31.99
C GLY A 70 3.12 30.99 -30.97
N ILE A 71 3.17 31.40 -29.70
CA ILE A 71 4.16 30.90 -28.73
C ILE A 71 3.52 30.07 -27.60
N LEU A 72 2.30 30.44 -27.18
CA LEU A 72 1.55 29.69 -26.17
C LEU A 72 1.05 28.36 -26.73
N ASP A 73 0.57 28.39 -27.98
CA ASP A 73 0.10 27.22 -28.71
C ASP A 73 1.25 26.26 -29.00
N ALA A 74 2.43 26.77 -29.36
CA ALA A 74 3.61 25.93 -29.60
C ALA A 74 4.08 25.16 -28.35
N SER A 75 3.94 25.70 -27.14
CA SER A 75 4.44 25.03 -25.91
C SER A 75 3.47 23.98 -25.37
N ILE A 76 2.17 24.28 -25.40
CA ILE A 76 1.10 23.34 -25.04
C ILE A 76 0.94 22.30 -26.14
N GLN A 77 0.96 22.69 -27.43
CA GLN A 77 1.04 21.74 -28.53
C GLN A 77 2.33 20.95 -28.50
N GLN A 78 3.49 21.51 -28.13
CA GLN A 78 4.70 20.70 -28.00
C GLN A 78 4.60 19.72 -26.81
N ALA A 79 3.91 20.07 -25.72
CA ALA A 79 3.63 19.13 -24.64
C ALA A 79 2.62 18.05 -25.06
N ILE A 80 1.56 18.41 -25.78
CA ILE A 80 0.56 17.50 -26.35
C ILE A 80 1.16 16.62 -27.43
N GLU A 81 2.04 17.16 -28.26
CA GLU A 81 2.74 16.47 -29.32
C GLU A 81 3.81 15.53 -28.72
N ARG A 82 4.46 15.92 -27.61
CA ARG A 82 5.30 15.00 -26.81
C ARG A 82 4.48 13.90 -26.13
N MET A 83 3.23 14.18 -25.75
CA MET A 83 2.29 13.15 -25.27
C MET A 83 1.84 12.23 -26.42
N ARG A 84 1.57 12.76 -27.62
CA ARG A 84 1.22 12.01 -28.85
C ARG A 84 2.38 11.16 -29.38
N GLN A 85 3.62 11.62 -29.22
CA GLN A 85 4.85 10.93 -29.64
C GLN A 85 5.33 9.87 -28.62
N GLY A 86 4.56 9.58 -27.57
CA GLY A 86 4.84 8.47 -26.65
C GLY A 86 5.95 8.72 -25.63
N GLY A 87 6.21 9.97 -25.24
CA GLY A 87 7.16 10.31 -24.17
C GLY A 87 6.53 10.46 -22.77
N ASN A 88 7.37 10.53 -21.73
CA ASN A 88 7.05 10.75 -20.30
C ASN A 88 6.32 12.08 -19.96
N GLY A 89 5.26 12.44 -20.68
CA GLY A 89 4.54 13.71 -20.54
C GLY A 89 3.87 13.88 -19.17
N VAL A 90 3.36 12.78 -18.60
CA VAL A 90 2.79 12.69 -17.25
C VAL A 90 3.80 13.09 -16.17
N CYS A 91 5.03 12.56 -16.26
CA CYS A 91 6.08 12.84 -15.30
C CYS A 91 6.61 14.26 -15.39
N ASN A 92 6.76 14.79 -16.61
CA ASN A 92 7.17 16.18 -16.81
C ASN A 92 6.14 17.18 -16.27
N LEU A 93 4.85 16.83 -16.31
CA LEU A 93 3.78 17.66 -15.75
C LEU A 93 3.79 17.65 -14.22
N ILE A 94 3.96 16.48 -13.59
CA ILE A 94 4.02 16.33 -12.13
C ILE A 94 5.32 16.94 -11.55
N ASP A 95 6.48 16.66 -12.16
CA ASP A 95 7.78 17.23 -11.78
C ASP A 95 7.80 18.75 -11.96
N GLY A 96 7.23 19.24 -13.08
CA GLY A 96 7.05 20.66 -13.34
C GLY A 96 6.14 21.35 -12.30
N CYS A 97 5.22 20.62 -11.68
CA CYS A 97 4.39 21.10 -10.58
C CYS A 97 5.03 20.97 -9.19
N GLY A 98 6.09 20.15 -9.04
CA GLY A 98 6.68 19.72 -7.78
C GLY A 98 7.95 20.45 -7.36
N SER A 99 8.94 20.56 -8.26
CA SER A 99 10.32 20.90 -7.87
C SER A 99 10.97 22.04 -8.67
N GLU A 100 10.61 22.26 -9.94
CA GLU A 100 11.29 23.27 -10.76
C GLU A 100 10.91 24.72 -10.44
N PHE A 101 9.80 24.99 -9.74
CA PHE A 101 9.39 26.38 -9.46
C PHE A 101 10.30 27.10 -8.45
N GLY A 102 11.07 26.40 -7.60
CA GLY A 102 11.94 27.02 -6.60
C GLY A 102 13.23 27.62 -7.19
N GLU A 103 13.89 26.90 -8.10
CA GLU A 103 15.13 27.36 -8.74
C GLU A 103 14.88 28.10 -10.07
N PHE A 104 13.84 27.74 -10.83
CA PHE A 104 13.47 28.45 -12.05
C PHE A 104 12.91 29.85 -11.77
N GLN A 105 12.42 30.11 -10.55
CA GLN A 105 12.08 31.47 -10.08
C GLN A 105 13.29 32.42 -9.98
N ARG A 106 14.52 31.89 -9.85
CA ARG A 106 15.73 32.72 -9.73
C ARG A 106 16.38 33.09 -11.06
N ARG A 107 16.03 32.45 -12.18
CA ARG A 107 16.56 32.78 -13.51
C ARG A 107 15.44 33.20 -14.47
N LYS A 108 15.63 34.39 -15.08
CA LYS A 108 14.78 35.11 -16.06
C LYS A 108 13.57 35.90 -15.54
N ARG A 109 13.83 37.19 -15.28
CA ARG A 109 12.87 38.31 -15.35
C ARG A 109 12.71 38.75 -16.81
N ALA A 110 11.84 38.08 -17.57
CA ALA A 110 11.19 38.58 -18.77
C ALA A 110 10.25 37.48 -19.29
N GLN A 111 8.97 37.81 -19.49
CA GLN A 111 7.83 36.94 -19.86
C GLN A 111 7.05 36.36 -18.67
N ASP A 112 6.05 37.14 -18.19
CA ASP A 112 5.21 36.87 -17.02
C ASP A 112 3.79 36.32 -17.34
N GLY A 113 3.48 36.02 -18.61
CA GLY A 113 2.16 35.51 -19.01
C GLY A 113 1.95 34.00 -18.76
N PRO A 114 2.78 33.12 -19.38
CA PRO A 114 2.54 31.67 -19.36
C PRO A 114 2.75 31.00 -17.98
N LYS A 115 3.49 31.65 -17.08
CA LYS A 115 3.89 31.09 -15.78
C LYS A 115 2.76 31.07 -14.74
N LYS A 116 1.79 31.99 -14.85
CA LYS A 116 0.68 32.09 -13.90
C LYS A 116 -0.37 30.98 -14.10
N GLU A 117 -0.60 30.58 -15.34
CA GLU A 117 -1.63 29.60 -15.69
C GLU A 117 -1.19 28.17 -15.32
N LEU A 118 0.05 27.77 -15.67
CA LEU A 118 0.60 26.47 -15.26
C LEU A 118 0.73 26.36 -13.74
N GLY A 119 1.21 27.42 -13.06
CA GLY A 119 1.26 27.45 -11.60
C GLY A 119 -0.14 27.40 -10.95
N SER A 120 -1.16 27.97 -11.61
CA SER A 120 -2.56 27.84 -11.17
C SER A 120 -3.09 26.43 -11.39
N PHE A 121 -2.75 25.79 -12.50
CA PHE A 121 -3.13 24.40 -12.79
C PHE A 121 -2.50 23.45 -11.77
N CYS A 122 -1.19 23.53 -11.55
CA CYS A 122 -0.47 22.70 -10.57
C CYS A 122 -1.02 22.84 -9.15
N ARG A 123 -1.38 24.07 -8.76
CA ARG A 123 -2.00 24.34 -7.45
C ARG A 123 -3.37 23.70 -7.34
N LYS A 124 -4.24 23.89 -8.34
CA LYS A 124 -5.55 23.24 -8.37
C LYS A 124 -5.45 21.72 -8.42
N LEU A 125 -4.45 21.17 -9.10
CA LEU A 125 -4.18 19.74 -9.16
C LEU A 125 -3.80 19.20 -7.77
N LYS A 126 -2.86 19.85 -7.08
CA LYS A 126 -2.49 19.52 -5.69
C LYS A 126 -3.67 19.63 -4.73
N GLU A 127 -4.44 20.71 -4.83
CA GLU A 127 -5.67 20.91 -4.04
C GLU A 127 -6.70 19.81 -4.31
N THR A 128 -6.81 19.33 -5.54
CA THR A 128 -7.75 18.27 -5.94
C THR A 128 -7.30 16.90 -5.44
N ILE A 129 -6.01 16.59 -5.57
CA ILE A 129 -5.35 15.37 -5.06
C ILE A 129 -5.45 15.26 -3.54
N ALA A 130 -5.44 16.41 -2.84
CA ALA A 130 -5.58 16.52 -1.39
C ALA A 130 -7.02 16.39 -0.88
N LYS A 131 -8.04 16.37 -1.76
CA LYS A 131 -9.43 16.17 -1.32
C LYS A 131 -9.67 14.69 -1.03
N PRO A 132 -10.34 14.36 0.07
CA PRO A 132 -10.71 12.99 0.35
C PRO A 132 -11.63 12.42 -0.74
N ALA A 133 -11.27 11.26 -1.27
CA ALA A 133 -12.02 10.59 -2.32
C ALA A 133 -11.83 9.08 -2.26
N VAL A 134 -12.78 8.34 -2.83
CA VAL A 134 -12.74 6.88 -2.90
C VAL A 134 -12.88 6.46 -4.35
N HIS A 135 -11.93 5.68 -4.82
CA HIS A 135 -11.95 5.04 -6.12
C HIS A 135 -12.68 3.70 -6.02
N LEU A 136 -13.71 3.51 -6.85
CA LEU A 136 -14.58 2.34 -6.86
C LEU A 136 -14.51 1.68 -8.24
N CYS A 137 -14.28 0.37 -8.30
CA CYS A 137 -14.23 -0.39 -9.55
C CYS A 137 -15.25 -1.52 -9.57
N GLU A 138 -15.80 -1.77 -10.77
CA GLU A 138 -16.70 -2.90 -11.02
C GLU A 138 -15.95 -4.25 -10.98
N ASN A 139 -14.72 -4.27 -11.48
CA ASN A 139 -13.92 -5.48 -11.55
C ASN A 139 -12.91 -5.55 -10.40
N ASP A 140 -12.37 -6.75 -10.21
CA ASP A 140 -11.33 -7.05 -9.22
C ASP A 140 -10.01 -6.33 -9.54
N THR A 141 -9.07 -6.33 -8.60
CA THR A 141 -7.71 -5.78 -8.79
C THR A 141 -7.68 -4.33 -9.34
N PHE A 142 -8.73 -3.54 -9.06
CA PHE A 142 -8.90 -2.18 -9.61
C PHE A 142 -8.98 -2.11 -11.16
N ASN A 143 -9.50 -3.16 -11.79
CA ASN A 143 -9.73 -3.18 -13.23
C ASN A 143 -10.96 -2.32 -13.61
N PRO A 144 -10.91 -1.59 -14.74
CA PRO A 144 -12.04 -0.77 -15.20
C PRO A 144 -13.26 -1.62 -15.56
N PRO A 145 -14.50 -1.07 -15.52
CA PRO A 145 -14.81 0.34 -15.31
C PRO A 145 -14.70 0.78 -13.84
N CYS A 146 -14.13 1.96 -13.62
CA CYS A 146 -13.96 2.57 -12.30
C CYS A 146 -14.50 4.01 -12.28
N THR A 147 -14.81 4.50 -11.08
CA THR A 147 -15.15 5.91 -10.85
C THR A 147 -14.59 6.36 -9.51
N THR A 148 -14.16 7.61 -9.43
CA THR A 148 -13.80 8.21 -8.15
C THR A 148 -14.92 9.08 -7.62
N VAL A 149 -15.21 8.91 -6.34
CA VAL A 149 -16.29 9.60 -5.65
C VAL A 149 -15.70 10.44 -4.54
N LYS A 150 -15.93 11.75 -4.60
CA LYS A 150 -15.52 12.69 -3.55
C LYS A 150 -16.19 12.32 -2.23
N SER A 151 -15.45 12.46 -1.14
CA SER A 151 -15.93 12.20 0.21
C SER A 151 -15.47 13.31 1.14
N SER A 152 -16.37 13.87 1.93
CA SER A 152 -15.97 14.75 3.03
C SER A 152 -15.82 13.93 4.30
N ALA A 153 -14.94 14.37 5.21
CA ALA A 153 -14.77 13.74 6.52
C ALA A 153 -16.13 13.55 7.23
N GLY A 154 -16.43 12.33 7.67
CA GLY A 154 -17.66 11.97 8.37
C GLY A 154 -18.94 11.97 7.51
N GLN A 155 -18.88 12.39 6.25
CA GLN A 155 -20.04 12.40 5.37
C GLN A 155 -20.32 10.99 4.84
N CYS A 156 -21.59 10.58 4.93
CA CYS A 156 -22.02 9.37 4.24
C CYS A 156 -22.24 9.66 2.75
N VAL A 157 -21.64 8.84 1.90
CA VAL A 157 -21.68 8.96 0.44
C VAL A 157 -22.30 7.69 -0.14
N SER A 158 -23.30 7.83 -1.00
CA SER A 158 -23.90 6.71 -1.72
C SER A 158 -23.01 6.29 -2.89
N VAL A 159 -22.94 4.98 -3.14
CA VAL A 159 -22.31 4.46 -4.36
C VAL A 159 -23.11 4.97 -5.57
N PRO A 160 -22.43 5.48 -6.63
CA PRO A 160 -23.09 5.93 -7.85
C PRO A 160 -24.00 4.85 -8.45
N THR A 161 -25.13 5.26 -9.04
CA THR A 161 -26.12 4.32 -9.58
C THR A 161 -25.53 3.38 -10.64
N SER A 162 -24.52 3.82 -11.39
CA SER A 162 -23.80 3.03 -12.39
C SER A 162 -23.04 1.83 -11.81
N LEU A 163 -22.55 1.94 -10.57
CA LEU A 163 -21.78 0.90 -9.88
C LEU A 163 -22.59 0.20 -8.77
N LYS A 164 -23.86 0.56 -8.59
CA LYS A 164 -24.69 -0.02 -7.54
C LYS A 164 -24.86 -1.52 -7.76
N GLY A 165 -24.44 -2.31 -6.80
CA GLY A 165 -24.53 -3.77 -6.87
C GLY A 165 -23.47 -4.41 -7.77
N LYS A 166 -22.36 -3.71 -8.01
CA LYS A 166 -21.29 -4.13 -8.94
C LYS A 166 -19.88 -3.89 -8.40
N VAL A 167 -19.73 -3.27 -7.22
CA VAL A 167 -18.40 -2.87 -6.73
C VAL A 167 -17.63 -4.09 -6.24
N SER A 168 -16.49 -4.35 -6.89
CA SER A 168 -15.58 -5.44 -6.57
C SER A 168 -14.21 -4.97 -6.05
N SER A 169 -13.89 -3.68 -6.15
CA SER A 169 -12.66 -3.12 -5.56
C SER A 169 -12.88 -1.69 -5.08
N VAL A 170 -12.29 -1.35 -3.93
CA VAL A 170 -12.42 -0.01 -3.30
C VAL A 170 -11.05 0.50 -2.85
N ARG A 171 -10.73 1.76 -3.17
CA ARG A 171 -9.46 2.39 -2.81
C ARG A 171 -9.70 3.83 -2.35
N PRO A 172 -9.81 4.05 -1.04
CA PRO A 172 -9.66 5.38 -0.47
C PRO A 172 -8.32 5.98 -0.86
N ASN A 173 -8.29 7.25 -1.24
CA ASN A 173 -7.04 7.99 -1.34
C ASN A 173 -6.50 8.31 0.08
N GLU A 174 -5.23 8.71 0.17
CA GLU A 174 -4.62 8.99 1.48
C GLU A 174 -5.39 10.06 2.26
N ALA A 175 -5.86 11.11 1.59
CA ALA A 175 -6.64 12.19 2.19
C ALA A 175 -7.99 11.73 2.77
N ALA A 176 -8.55 10.61 2.30
CA ALA A 176 -9.75 9.98 2.84
C ALA A 176 -9.49 9.27 4.17
N GLY A 177 -8.24 8.95 4.49
CA GLY A 177 -7.90 8.19 5.69
C GLY A 177 -8.50 6.78 5.62
N THR A 178 -9.13 6.34 6.70
CA THR A 178 -9.92 5.11 6.71
C THR A 178 -11.35 5.41 6.26
N CYS A 179 -11.86 4.62 5.32
CA CYS A 179 -13.25 4.62 4.90
C CYS A 179 -13.94 3.34 5.31
N ARG A 180 -15.12 3.49 5.89
CA ARG A 180 -16.04 2.43 6.24
C ARG A 180 -17.05 2.21 5.13
N PHE A 181 -17.16 0.98 4.65
CA PHE A 181 -18.03 0.57 3.55
C PHE A 181 -19.21 -0.27 4.07
N TYR A 182 -20.42 0.08 3.63
CA TYR A 182 -21.67 -0.49 4.09
C TYR A 182 -22.42 -1.14 2.92
N ASN A 183 -23.13 -2.22 3.21
CA ASN A 183 -23.97 -2.90 2.23
C ASN A 183 -25.41 -2.35 2.14
N LYS A 184 -25.74 -1.36 2.97
CA LYS A 184 -27.00 -0.61 2.87
C LYS A 184 -26.75 0.86 2.52
N PRO A 185 -27.72 1.54 1.89
CA PRO A 185 -27.66 2.98 1.68
C PRO A 185 -27.65 3.76 3.00
N GLY A 186 -27.05 4.94 2.97
CA GLY A 186 -27.06 5.87 4.11
C GLY A 186 -26.17 5.45 5.28
N CYS A 187 -25.13 4.67 5.03
CA CYS A 187 -24.11 4.26 6.01
C CYS A 187 -24.71 3.60 7.24
N LYS A 188 -25.68 2.71 6.98
CA LYS A 188 -26.36 1.91 7.99
C LYS A 188 -25.81 0.49 7.93
N ASP A 189 -25.66 -0.12 9.09
CA ASP A 189 -25.28 -1.52 9.16
C ASP A 189 -26.43 -2.40 8.63
N GLY A 190 -26.11 -3.24 7.65
CA GLY A 190 -26.99 -4.29 7.17
C GLY A 190 -26.65 -5.65 7.73
N GLU A 191 -27.28 -6.67 7.15
CA GLU A 191 -26.90 -8.06 7.41
C GLU A 191 -25.49 -8.28 6.87
N GLY A 192 -24.51 -8.55 7.74
CA GLY A 192 -23.09 -8.57 7.38
C GLY A 192 -22.28 -7.35 7.86
N GLY A 193 -22.94 -6.27 8.30
CA GLY A 193 -22.31 -5.11 8.94
C GLY A 193 -21.64 -4.12 7.97
N HIS A 194 -20.41 -3.76 8.28
CA HIS A 194 -19.52 -2.92 7.48
C HIS A 194 -18.09 -3.47 7.53
N PHE A 195 -17.22 -2.95 6.67
CA PHE A 195 -15.77 -3.16 6.76
C PHE A 195 -15.02 -1.85 6.54
N ASP A 196 -13.83 -1.76 7.12
CA ASP A 196 -12.98 -0.57 7.09
C ASP A 196 -11.81 -0.81 6.14
N VAL A 197 -11.56 0.13 5.24
CA VAL A 197 -10.44 0.09 4.29
C VAL A 197 -9.74 1.44 4.34
N SER A 198 -8.42 1.42 4.31
CA SER A 198 -7.59 2.60 4.03
C SER A 198 -6.82 2.37 2.74
N TYR A 199 -6.13 3.39 2.24
CA TYR A 199 -5.11 3.21 1.21
C TYR A 199 -4.15 2.06 1.60
N PRO A 200 -3.77 1.14 0.68
CA PRO A 200 -3.92 1.19 -0.79
C PRO A 200 -5.26 0.69 -1.33
N GLY A 201 -6.24 0.40 -0.48
CA GLY A 201 -7.53 -0.16 -0.88
C GLY A 201 -7.65 -1.65 -0.58
N ALA A 202 -8.76 -2.23 -1.02
CA ALA A 202 -9.07 -3.64 -0.90
C ALA A 202 -9.75 -4.14 -2.18
N ASP A 203 -9.34 -5.33 -2.61
CA ASP A 203 -10.08 -6.11 -3.58
C ASP A 203 -11.16 -6.88 -2.84
N VAL A 204 -12.41 -6.50 -3.08
CA VAL A 204 -13.58 -6.99 -2.35
C VAL A 204 -14.00 -8.38 -2.86
N SER A 205 -13.59 -8.73 -4.08
CA SER A 205 -13.88 -10.04 -4.69
C SER A 205 -12.98 -11.14 -4.15
N LYS A 206 -11.73 -10.81 -3.81
CA LYS A 206 -10.75 -11.73 -3.26
C LYS A 206 -11.06 -11.89 -1.77
N GLY A 207 -11.31 -13.13 -1.35
CA GLY A 207 -11.92 -13.46 -0.05
C GLY A 207 -11.08 -13.18 1.20
N GLU A 208 -10.04 -12.35 1.14
CA GLU A 208 -9.14 -12.09 2.25
C GLU A 208 -9.48 -10.78 2.99
N TRP A 209 -10.27 -10.96 4.06
CA TRP A 209 -10.36 -10.25 5.34
C TRP A 209 -10.76 -8.76 5.53
N PRO A 210 -11.63 -8.45 6.54
CA PRO A 210 -12.68 -9.27 7.16
C PRO A 210 -13.89 -9.28 6.24
N ARG A 211 -14.16 -10.44 5.63
CA ARG A 211 -15.34 -10.64 4.79
C ARG A 211 -15.45 -9.74 3.55
N PRO A 212 -14.38 -9.40 2.79
CA PRO A 212 -14.58 -8.63 1.56
C PRO A 212 -15.59 -9.32 0.63
N LYS A 213 -15.51 -10.66 0.50
CA LYS A 213 -16.41 -11.43 -0.37
C LYS A 213 -17.91 -11.27 -0.07
N ASP A 214 -18.29 -11.05 1.19
CA ASP A 214 -19.70 -10.83 1.55
C ASP A 214 -20.22 -9.49 1.05
N PHE A 215 -19.30 -8.54 0.81
CA PHE A 215 -19.56 -7.20 0.29
C PHE A 215 -19.36 -7.09 -1.22
N ASN A 216 -18.80 -8.11 -1.88
CA ASN A 216 -18.67 -8.13 -3.33
C ASN A 216 -20.04 -7.90 -3.97
N ASP A 217 -20.14 -6.89 -4.83
CA ASP A 217 -21.39 -6.49 -5.48
C ASP A 217 -22.51 -6.06 -4.51
N LYS A 218 -22.18 -5.73 -3.26
CA LYS A 218 -23.18 -5.32 -2.25
C LYS A 218 -22.90 -3.97 -1.61
N ILE A 219 -21.75 -3.35 -1.86
CA ILE A 219 -21.45 -2.01 -1.34
C ILE A 219 -22.48 -1.01 -1.88
N ALA A 220 -23.14 -0.30 -0.97
CA ALA A 220 -24.20 0.65 -1.28
C ALA A 220 -23.89 2.07 -0.79
N SER A 221 -23.06 2.21 0.23
CA SER A 221 -22.57 3.50 0.71
C SER A 221 -21.28 3.38 1.49
N PHE A 222 -20.59 4.49 1.69
CA PHE A 222 -19.36 4.55 2.46
C PHE A 222 -19.23 5.89 3.21
N ARG A 223 -18.39 5.92 4.25
CA ARG A 223 -18.06 7.12 5.04
C ARG A 223 -16.57 7.10 5.35
N CYS A 224 -15.90 8.23 5.17
CA CYS A 224 -14.46 8.35 5.42
C CYS A 224 -14.19 9.30 6.58
N ASP A 225 -13.19 9.02 7.41
CA ASP A 225 -12.89 9.84 8.59
C ASP A 225 -12.00 11.07 8.27
N ALA A 226 -11.61 11.21 6.99
CA ALA A 226 -10.49 12.00 6.51
C ALA A 226 -9.16 11.57 7.13
N ALA A 227 -8.07 11.87 6.42
CA ALA A 227 -6.75 11.80 6.99
C ALA A 227 -6.72 12.73 8.19
N LYS A 228 -6.59 12.17 9.40
CA LYS A 228 -6.15 12.98 10.53
C LYS A 228 -4.79 13.52 10.14
N GLU A 229 -4.58 14.83 10.29
CA GLU A 229 -3.25 15.43 10.12
C GLU A 229 -2.25 14.60 10.93
N SER A 230 -1.40 13.88 10.21
CA SER A 230 -0.41 13.02 10.81
C SER A 230 0.55 13.94 11.52
N ASN A 231 0.44 14.02 12.84
CA ASN A 231 1.39 14.68 13.72
C ASN A 231 2.70 13.86 13.84
N THR A 232 2.93 12.95 12.90
CA THR A 232 4.16 12.20 12.79
C THR A 232 5.19 13.10 12.15
N PRO A 233 6.38 13.24 12.74
CA PRO A 233 7.49 13.90 12.07
C PRO A 233 7.66 13.30 10.68
N GLU A 234 7.89 14.15 9.67
CA GLU A 234 8.17 13.72 8.30
C GLU A 234 9.28 12.65 8.29
N GLN A 235 10.33 12.90 9.06
CA GLN A 235 11.38 11.93 9.35
C GLN A 235 11.24 11.38 10.77
N TRP A 236 10.86 10.11 10.86
CA TRP A 236 10.82 9.34 12.10
C TRP A 236 11.62 8.05 12.00
N GLU A 237 12.03 7.56 13.18
CA GLU A 237 12.61 6.25 13.40
C GLU A 237 12.07 5.63 14.68
N TRP A 238 11.89 4.31 14.66
CA TRP A 238 11.42 3.54 15.80
C TRP A 238 12.53 3.24 16.80
N SER A 239 12.29 3.65 18.05
CA SER A 239 13.14 3.37 19.20
C SER A 239 12.26 3.29 20.45
N PRO A 240 12.75 2.72 21.57
CA PRO A 240 12.02 2.75 22.83
C PRO A 240 11.62 4.16 23.28
N LYS A 241 12.39 5.19 22.89
CA LYS A 241 12.13 6.60 23.21
C LYS A 241 11.04 7.22 22.32
N SER A 242 11.07 6.95 21.02
CA SER A 242 10.12 7.51 20.05
C SER A 242 8.81 6.74 19.98
N GLN A 243 8.82 5.44 20.31
CA GLN A 243 7.65 4.57 20.23
C GLN A 243 6.41 5.14 20.93
N PRO A 244 6.46 5.62 22.19
CA PRO A 244 5.26 6.17 22.84
C PRO A 244 4.67 7.39 22.14
N GLN A 245 5.49 8.14 21.39
CA GLN A 245 5.06 9.34 20.64
C GLN A 245 4.46 8.95 19.29
N LEU A 246 5.05 7.95 18.63
CA LEU A 246 4.62 7.44 17.34
C LEU A 246 3.41 6.51 17.45
N CYS A 247 3.28 5.78 18.56
CA CYS A 247 2.31 4.69 18.71
C CYS A 247 1.86 4.49 20.16
N SER A 248 1.08 5.42 20.68
CA SER A 248 0.46 5.27 22.01
C SER A 248 -0.80 4.41 21.99
N HIS A 249 -1.50 4.35 20.85
CA HIS A 249 -2.74 3.62 20.67
C HIS A 249 -2.77 2.90 19.33
N PHE A 250 -3.46 1.77 19.30
CA PHE A 250 -3.85 1.10 18.07
C PHE A 250 -5.28 1.44 17.69
N ASP A 251 -5.53 1.62 16.41
CA ASP A 251 -6.87 1.72 15.83
C ASP A 251 -7.25 0.50 14.98
N HIS A 252 -6.28 -0.37 14.67
CA HIS A 252 -6.49 -1.64 13.97
C HIS A 252 -5.60 -2.71 14.60
N LEU A 253 -6.09 -3.94 14.63
CA LEU A 253 -5.36 -5.10 15.10
C LEU A 253 -5.80 -6.33 14.28
N ASN A 254 -4.84 -7.12 13.80
CA ASN A 254 -5.08 -8.41 13.14
C ASN A 254 -4.28 -9.50 13.85
N LEU A 255 -4.81 -10.72 13.79
CA LEU A 255 -4.25 -11.94 14.34
C LEU A 255 -3.94 -12.93 13.22
N GLY A 256 -2.68 -13.28 13.02
CA GLY A 256 -2.30 -14.47 12.28
C GLY A 256 -2.27 -15.66 13.24
N PHE A 257 -2.90 -16.77 12.90
CA PHE A 257 -2.97 -17.94 13.78
C PHE A 257 -2.82 -19.23 12.98
N GLN A 258 -1.94 -20.13 13.41
CA GLN A 258 -1.57 -21.32 12.63
C GLN A 258 -1.47 -22.60 13.49
N PHE A 259 -2.19 -23.63 13.07
CA PHE A 259 -2.11 -24.99 13.58
C PHE A 259 -1.07 -25.81 12.83
N SER A 260 -0.61 -26.90 13.45
CA SER A 260 0.21 -27.90 12.79
C SER A 260 -0.62 -28.69 11.78
N ASP A 261 0.00 -29.09 10.66
CA ASP A 261 -0.60 -29.95 9.64
C ASP A 261 -0.63 -31.44 10.05
N SER A 262 -0.08 -31.77 11.23
CA SER A 262 0.02 -33.16 11.70
C SER A 262 -1.36 -33.76 11.97
N SER A 263 -1.51 -35.08 11.72
CA SER A 263 -2.73 -35.81 12.05
C SER A 263 -3.08 -35.65 13.53
N GLY A 264 -4.31 -35.24 13.83
CA GLY A 264 -4.77 -34.98 15.20
C GLY A 264 -4.37 -33.62 15.78
N ALA A 265 -3.78 -32.72 15.00
CA ALA A 265 -3.40 -31.38 15.50
C ALA A 265 -4.57 -30.39 15.60
N GLY A 266 -5.73 -30.71 15.01
CA GLY A 266 -6.96 -29.92 15.13
C GLY A 266 -7.70 -30.18 16.44
N THR A 267 -8.82 -29.49 16.63
CA THR A 267 -9.68 -29.64 17.81
C THR A 267 -11.15 -29.54 17.45
N TRP A 268 -12.03 -30.05 18.31
CA TRP A 268 -13.48 -29.85 18.23
C TRP A 268 -13.97 -28.62 19.01
N ASP A 269 -13.08 -27.97 19.74
CA ASP A 269 -13.39 -26.87 20.63
C ASP A 269 -13.39 -25.51 19.93
N THR A 270 -13.98 -24.51 20.58
CA THR A 270 -13.84 -23.11 20.15
C THR A 270 -12.60 -22.49 20.76
N ILE A 271 -11.71 -21.99 19.90
CA ILE A 271 -10.50 -21.31 20.30
C ILE A 271 -10.74 -19.80 20.30
N LYS A 272 -10.33 -19.14 21.38
CA LYS A 272 -10.53 -17.71 21.60
C LYS A 272 -9.24 -17.02 22.01
N LEU A 273 -9.06 -15.80 21.54
CA LEU A 273 -8.01 -14.89 21.94
C LEU A 273 -8.53 -13.88 22.96
N ASP A 274 -7.73 -13.59 23.97
CA ASP A 274 -8.05 -12.60 25.00
C ASP A 274 -6.85 -11.71 25.29
N PHE A 275 -7.13 -10.46 25.67
CA PHE A 275 -6.14 -9.48 26.12
C PHE A 275 -6.51 -9.05 27.55
N PRO A 276 -6.08 -9.81 28.57
CA PRO A 276 -6.39 -9.45 29.96
C PRO A 276 -6.03 -7.98 30.24
N ASN A 277 -6.92 -7.27 30.95
CA ASN A 277 -6.82 -5.84 31.30
C ASN A 277 -7.11 -4.82 30.18
N ALA A 278 -7.05 -5.22 28.91
CA ALA A 278 -7.43 -4.38 27.77
C ALA A 278 -8.81 -4.71 27.23
N ALA A 279 -9.08 -6.01 27.00
CA ALA A 279 -10.30 -6.48 26.37
C ALA A 279 -11.46 -6.58 27.36
N SER A 280 -12.65 -6.23 26.88
CA SER A 280 -13.95 -6.46 27.51
C SER A 280 -14.56 -7.81 27.10
N LYS A 281 -14.17 -8.34 25.93
CA LYS A 281 -14.62 -9.64 25.39
C LYS A 281 -13.48 -10.36 24.68
N LYS A 282 -13.57 -11.68 24.64
CA LYS A 282 -12.63 -12.51 23.86
C LYS A 282 -12.98 -12.47 22.37
N HIS A 283 -11.96 -12.46 21.52
CA HIS A 283 -12.09 -12.66 20.08
C HIS A 283 -12.20 -14.16 19.77
N VAL A 284 -13.22 -14.60 19.04
CA VAL A 284 -13.34 -15.99 18.63
C VAL A 284 -12.47 -16.20 17.39
N ILE A 285 -11.50 -17.11 17.49
CA ILE A 285 -10.60 -17.44 16.38
C ILE A 285 -11.30 -18.40 15.43
N ALA A 286 -11.68 -19.57 15.94
CA ALA A 286 -12.33 -20.61 15.16
C ALA A 286 -13.14 -21.53 16.07
N ASN A 287 -14.17 -22.17 15.49
CA ASN A 287 -14.92 -23.23 16.14
C ASN A 287 -14.58 -24.56 15.45
N GLY A 288 -13.97 -25.48 16.19
CA GLY A 288 -13.53 -26.78 15.68
C GLY A 288 -12.53 -26.70 14.52
N PRO A 289 -11.44 -25.90 14.62
CA PRO A 289 -10.46 -25.82 13.53
C PRO A 289 -9.75 -27.17 13.29
N ALA A 290 -9.68 -27.57 12.02
CA ALA A 290 -8.96 -28.76 11.60
C ALA A 290 -7.42 -28.59 11.70
N ALA A 291 -6.69 -29.70 11.59
CA ALA A 291 -5.24 -29.65 11.40
C ALA A 291 -4.88 -28.80 10.15
N GLY A 292 -3.80 -28.04 10.26
CA GLY A 292 -3.35 -27.10 9.23
C GLY A 292 -4.18 -25.83 9.08
N PHE A 293 -5.13 -25.57 9.99
CA PHE A 293 -5.83 -24.29 10.03
C PHE A 293 -4.83 -23.12 10.10
N HIS A 294 -4.92 -22.20 9.14
CA HIS A 294 -4.07 -21.02 9.06
C HIS A 294 -4.87 -19.84 8.52
N GLU A 295 -5.08 -18.81 9.34
CA GLU A 295 -5.91 -17.66 8.98
C GLU A 295 -5.37 -16.35 9.59
N TRP A 296 -5.66 -15.23 8.91
CA TRP A 296 -5.35 -13.87 9.36
C TRP A 296 -6.61 -13.08 9.68
N GLN A 297 -6.92 -12.86 10.95
CA GLN A 297 -8.19 -12.28 11.38
C GLN A 297 -8.04 -10.87 11.96
N PRO A 298 -8.56 -9.80 11.34
CA PRO A 298 -8.93 -8.56 12.01
C PRO A 298 -9.75 -8.81 13.27
N ILE A 299 -9.31 -8.11 14.31
CA ILE A 299 -9.94 -8.06 15.61
C ILE A 299 -10.86 -6.85 15.61
N ASN A 300 -12.15 -7.08 15.85
CA ASN A 300 -13.12 -5.99 15.95
C ASN A 300 -12.84 -5.18 17.21
N MET A 301 -12.25 -3.99 17.04
CA MET A 301 -11.76 -3.16 18.13
C MET A 301 -12.89 -2.80 19.12
N GLN A 302 -14.02 -2.32 18.61
CA GLN A 302 -15.18 -1.95 19.42
C GLN A 302 -15.77 -3.14 20.20
N ASN A 303 -15.86 -4.33 19.59
CA ASN A 303 -16.45 -5.50 20.26
C ASN A 303 -15.50 -6.10 21.30
N VAL A 304 -14.19 -6.15 21.02
CA VAL A 304 -13.19 -6.76 21.90
C VAL A 304 -12.79 -5.79 23.01
N PHE A 305 -12.44 -4.55 22.69
CA PHE A 305 -11.93 -3.56 23.65
C PHE A 305 -12.98 -2.60 24.17
N GLY A 306 -14.19 -2.57 23.59
CA GLY A 306 -15.22 -1.59 23.94
C GLY A 306 -14.96 -0.19 23.37
N SER A 307 -13.97 -0.05 22.49
CA SER A 307 -13.50 1.21 21.92
C SER A 307 -12.81 0.95 20.57
N ASP A 308 -12.93 1.88 19.64
CA ASP A 308 -12.19 1.86 18.37
C ASP A 308 -10.68 2.14 18.54
N LEU A 309 -10.28 2.54 19.76
CA LEU A 309 -8.88 2.76 20.15
C LEU A 309 -8.52 1.91 21.37
N VAL A 310 -7.35 1.28 21.34
CA VAL A 310 -6.76 0.60 22.49
C VAL A 310 -5.37 1.16 22.78
N GLU A 311 -5.11 1.50 24.04
CA GLU A 311 -3.78 1.93 24.48
C GLU A 311 -2.82 0.74 24.44
N VAL A 312 -1.66 0.91 23.77
CA VAL A 312 -0.66 -0.17 23.59
C VAL A 312 -0.23 -0.75 24.94
N ARG A 313 -0.05 0.10 25.95
CA ARG A 313 0.38 -0.30 27.30
C ARG A 313 -0.64 -1.17 28.04
N ARG A 314 -1.93 -1.05 27.71
CA ARG A 314 -2.97 -1.90 28.32
C ARG A 314 -2.95 -3.31 27.76
N MET A 315 -2.42 -3.51 26.55
CA MET A 315 -2.20 -4.82 25.94
C MET A 315 -0.92 -5.47 26.47
N SER A 316 -0.79 -5.58 27.79
CA SER A 316 0.41 -6.10 28.44
C SER A 316 0.44 -7.63 28.54
N LYS A 317 -0.66 -8.30 28.18
CA LYS A 317 -0.82 -9.75 28.28
C LYS A 317 -1.69 -10.27 27.16
N ILE A 318 -1.38 -11.46 26.68
CA ILE A 318 -2.18 -12.21 25.71
C ILE A 318 -2.52 -13.58 26.30
N ARG A 319 -3.71 -14.08 25.97
CA ARG A 319 -4.19 -15.37 26.44
C ARG A 319 -4.95 -16.10 25.36
N LEU A 320 -4.69 -17.39 25.24
CA LEU A 320 -5.52 -18.32 24.49
C LEU A 320 -6.42 -19.08 25.46
N ALA A 321 -7.69 -19.17 25.09
CA ALA A 321 -8.69 -19.93 25.81
C ALA A 321 -9.41 -20.89 24.88
N THR A 322 -9.83 -22.01 25.44
CA THR A 322 -10.57 -23.07 24.75
C THR A 322 -11.93 -23.22 25.43
N GLU A 323 -13.01 -23.08 24.66
CA GLU A 323 -14.36 -23.42 25.09
C GLU A 323 -14.71 -24.82 24.58
N ILE A 324 -14.95 -25.74 25.52
CA ILE A 324 -15.25 -27.13 25.20
C ILE A 324 -16.71 -27.25 24.74
N ASN A 325 -16.89 -27.62 23.47
CA ASN A 325 -18.19 -27.56 22.78
C ASN A 325 -18.93 -28.88 22.69
N GLN A 326 -18.22 -30.01 22.74
CA GLN A 326 -18.82 -31.33 22.65
C GLN A 326 -18.61 -32.14 23.92
N ALA A 327 -19.64 -32.88 24.30
CA ALA A 327 -19.50 -34.03 25.17
C ALA A 327 -18.76 -35.11 24.39
N VAL A 328 -17.42 -35.02 24.31
CA VAL A 328 -16.62 -36.15 23.86
C VAL A 328 -16.90 -37.28 24.86
N LEU A 329 -17.70 -38.24 24.39
CA LEU A 329 -18.23 -39.35 25.16
C LEU A 329 -17.06 -40.10 25.83
N ASP A 330 -17.11 -40.23 27.15
CA ASP A 330 -16.26 -41.08 28.00
C ASP A 330 -14.76 -40.75 28.18
N PHE A 331 -14.20 -39.73 27.53
CA PHE A 331 -12.80 -39.36 27.78
C PHE A 331 -12.66 -38.40 28.98
N LYS A 332 -11.74 -38.72 29.89
CA LYS A 332 -11.46 -37.92 31.10
C LYS A 332 -10.67 -36.65 30.80
N GLU A 333 -10.35 -36.35 29.54
CA GLU A 333 -9.43 -35.30 29.10
C GLU A 333 -10.01 -34.53 27.90
N ALA A 334 -9.82 -33.20 27.88
CA ALA A 334 -10.11 -32.39 26.70
C ALA A 334 -9.16 -32.78 25.56
N ASP A 335 -9.59 -32.60 24.30
CA ASP A 335 -8.75 -32.90 23.16
C ASP A 335 -7.53 -31.98 23.09
N GLU A 336 -6.41 -32.56 22.70
CA GLU A 336 -5.16 -31.85 22.51
C GLU A 336 -5.09 -31.31 21.08
N TRP A 337 -4.49 -30.13 20.91
CA TRP A 337 -4.27 -29.54 19.60
C TRP A 337 -2.91 -28.86 19.53
N SER A 338 -2.34 -28.75 18.34
CA SER A 338 -0.94 -28.32 18.17
C SER A 338 -0.84 -26.97 17.48
N LEU A 339 -0.34 -25.98 18.22
CA LEU A 339 -0.12 -24.61 17.76
C LEU A 339 1.29 -24.46 17.19
N ILE A 340 1.40 -24.05 15.92
CA ILE A 340 2.69 -23.62 15.34
C ILE A 340 3.05 -22.25 15.88
N GLY A 341 2.12 -21.30 15.84
CA GLY A 341 2.31 -19.98 16.42
C GLY A 341 1.20 -19.00 16.11
N LEU A 342 1.40 -17.77 16.58
CA LEU A 342 0.51 -16.64 16.33
C LEU A 342 1.31 -15.35 16.11
N LYS A 343 0.74 -14.45 15.34
CA LYS A 343 1.31 -13.14 15.03
C LYS A 343 0.25 -12.07 15.27
N LEU A 344 0.65 -10.90 15.73
CA LEU A 344 -0.22 -9.72 15.72
C LEU A 344 0.34 -8.68 14.77
N THR A 345 -0.54 -8.03 14.03
CA THR A 345 -0.21 -6.79 13.32
C THR A 345 -1.16 -5.70 13.78
N ALA A 346 -0.66 -4.49 14.01
CA ALA A 346 -1.47 -3.39 14.48
C ALA A 346 -1.12 -2.10 13.73
N ARG A 347 -2.07 -1.18 13.68
CA ARG A 347 -1.85 0.15 13.11
C ARG A 347 -1.91 1.20 14.22
N CYS A 348 -0.88 2.04 14.28
CA CYS A 348 -0.78 3.13 15.22
C CYS A 348 -1.76 4.25 14.86
N ALA A 349 -2.71 4.54 15.75
CA ALA A 349 -3.87 5.39 15.46
C ALA A 349 -3.52 6.82 15.03
N LYS A 350 -2.41 7.36 15.55
CA LYS A 350 -1.97 8.74 15.28
C LYS A 350 -1.07 8.84 14.05
N SER A 351 -0.21 7.85 13.84
CA SER A 351 0.84 7.91 12.82
C SER A 351 0.55 7.09 11.57
N GLY A 352 -0.42 6.18 11.63
CA GLY A 352 -0.71 5.22 10.56
C GLY A 352 0.36 4.15 10.40
N ILE A 353 1.42 4.16 11.22
CA ILE A 353 2.51 3.18 11.15
C ILE A 353 1.97 1.80 11.48
N TRP A 354 2.27 0.82 10.63
CA TRP A 354 2.01 -0.58 10.91
C TRP A 354 3.15 -1.17 11.73
N VAL A 355 2.80 -1.89 12.78
CA VAL A 355 3.71 -2.62 13.65
C VAL A 355 3.32 -4.09 13.71
N ASP A 356 4.33 -4.95 13.77
CA ASP A 356 4.18 -6.39 13.88
C ASP A 356 4.69 -6.85 15.24
N MET A 357 4.06 -7.87 15.80
CA MET A 357 4.52 -8.58 16.99
C MET A 357 4.61 -10.06 16.64
N ASP A 358 5.85 -10.49 16.36
CA ASP A 358 6.20 -11.84 15.91
C ASP A 358 6.82 -12.70 17.03
N LYS A 359 6.83 -12.20 18.27
CA LYS A 359 7.40 -12.90 19.44
C LYS A 359 6.86 -14.33 19.60
N PHE A 360 5.60 -14.56 19.20
CA PHE A 360 4.92 -15.84 19.30
C PHE A 360 4.73 -16.55 17.94
N ALA A 361 5.45 -16.12 16.90
CA ALA A 361 5.28 -16.67 15.55
C ALA A 361 5.64 -18.16 15.44
N SER A 362 6.52 -18.66 16.30
CA SER A 362 7.04 -20.04 16.28
C SER A 362 7.05 -20.65 17.68
N MET A 363 5.85 -20.89 18.22
CA MET A 363 5.66 -21.51 19.54
C MET A 363 5.87 -23.02 19.52
N ASN A 364 5.33 -23.72 18.51
CA ASN A 364 5.36 -25.18 18.37
C ASN A 364 4.95 -25.92 19.66
N ARG A 365 3.73 -25.68 20.14
CA ARG A 365 3.23 -26.21 21.42
C ARG A 365 1.96 -27.02 21.28
N LEU A 366 1.92 -28.13 22.00
CA LEU A 366 0.69 -28.85 22.27
C LEU A 366 -0.11 -28.10 23.35
N MET A 367 -1.37 -27.84 23.06
CA MET A 367 -2.31 -27.12 23.89
C MET A 367 -3.42 -28.08 24.32
N GLN A 368 -3.86 -27.96 25.58
CA GLN A 368 -4.93 -28.77 26.12
C GLN A 368 -5.58 -28.01 27.27
N ALA A 369 -6.91 -27.98 27.32
CA ALA A 369 -7.62 -27.50 28.49
C ALA A 369 -7.37 -28.44 29.67
N LYS A 370 -6.85 -27.90 30.78
CA LYS A 370 -6.60 -28.66 32.01
C LYS A 370 -7.47 -28.12 33.14
N PRO A 371 -8.70 -28.62 33.32
CA PRO A 371 -9.55 -28.21 34.42
C PRO A 371 -8.88 -28.46 35.77
N THR A 372 -8.70 -27.40 36.54
CA THR A 372 -8.12 -27.49 37.90
C THR A 372 -9.16 -27.86 38.97
N ASP A 373 -10.45 -27.65 38.67
CA ASP A 373 -11.55 -27.93 39.59
C ASP A 373 -11.88 -29.43 39.58
N SER A 374 -11.85 -30.09 40.74
CA SER A 374 -12.25 -31.48 40.90
C SER A 374 -13.77 -31.65 40.64
N GLY A 375 -14.14 -31.95 39.40
CA GLY A 375 -15.53 -32.11 38.98
C GLY A 375 -15.65 -32.05 37.45
N ARG A 376 -16.66 -32.72 36.90
CA ARG A 376 -16.87 -32.91 35.44
C ARG A 376 -16.61 -31.65 34.62
N TYR A 377 -16.08 -31.85 33.41
CA TYR A 377 -15.96 -30.84 32.35
C TYR A 377 -17.22 -29.98 32.29
N ARG A 378 -17.07 -28.70 32.64
CA ARG A 378 -18.14 -27.73 32.43
C ARG A 378 -18.05 -27.29 30.98
N TYR A 379 -18.96 -27.82 30.16
CA TYR A 379 -19.15 -27.39 28.78
C TYR A 379 -19.47 -25.90 28.71
N HIS A 380 -19.10 -25.26 27.60
CA HIS A 380 -19.33 -23.83 27.37
C HIS A 380 -18.67 -22.90 28.40
N ARG A 381 -17.60 -23.38 29.05
CA ARG A 381 -16.71 -22.57 29.88
C ARG A 381 -15.39 -22.40 29.14
N ASP A 382 -14.87 -21.17 29.16
CA ASP A 382 -13.53 -20.87 28.68
C ASP A 382 -12.48 -21.38 29.67
N TRP A 383 -11.57 -22.22 29.19
CA TRP A 383 -10.40 -22.69 29.93
C TRP A 383 -9.14 -22.05 29.37
N GLU A 384 -8.30 -21.49 30.22
CA GLU A 384 -6.99 -20.96 29.81
C GLU A 384 -6.07 -22.12 29.45
N VAL A 385 -5.53 -22.11 28.23
CA VAL A 385 -4.58 -23.13 27.76
C VAL A 385 -3.17 -22.58 27.64
N TRP A 386 -3.05 -21.26 27.44
CA TRP A 386 -1.77 -20.57 27.35
C TRP A 386 -1.95 -19.07 27.59
N ALA A 387 -0.96 -18.45 28.22
CA ALA A 387 -0.86 -17.01 28.32
C ALA A 387 0.62 -16.60 28.44
N ASP A 388 0.92 -15.39 27.98
CA ASP A 388 2.25 -14.79 28.10
C ASP A 388 2.12 -13.26 28.10
N ASP A 389 3.19 -12.59 28.52
CA ASP A 389 3.23 -11.13 28.59
C ASP A 389 3.62 -10.52 27.24
N ILE A 390 3.04 -9.37 26.93
CA ILE A 390 3.40 -8.52 25.80
C ILE A 390 4.02 -7.24 26.35
N LYS A 391 5.15 -6.84 25.80
CA LYS A 391 5.82 -5.58 26.11
C LYS A 391 5.63 -4.60 24.96
N SER A 392 5.77 -3.30 25.23
CA SER A 392 5.80 -2.29 24.16
C SER A 392 6.89 -2.62 23.14
N GLU A 393 8.05 -3.06 23.58
CA GLU A 393 9.21 -3.32 22.73
C GLU A 393 9.02 -4.54 21.82
N ASP A 394 8.03 -5.40 22.09
CA ASP A 394 7.69 -6.55 21.26
C ASP A 394 7.03 -6.10 19.93
N TRP A 395 6.57 -4.85 19.83
CA TRP A 395 5.99 -4.25 18.62
C TRP A 395 7.05 -3.56 17.77
N VAL A 396 7.22 -4.04 16.54
CA VAL A 396 8.28 -3.60 15.61
C VAL A 396 7.65 -3.14 14.29
N PRO A 397 7.89 -1.90 13.83
CA PRO A 397 7.40 -1.45 12.55
C PRO A 397 8.24 -1.98 11.40
N ARG A 398 7.57 -2.13 10.24
CA ARG A 398 8.20 -2.49 8.97
C ARG A 398 7.85 -1.43 7.92
N PRO A 399 8.78 -0.53 7.56
CA PRO A 399 10.19 -0.44 7.99
C PRO A 399 10.34 0.15 9.41
N PRO A 400 11.53 0.04 10.03
CA PRO A 400 11.84 0.69 11.32
C PRO A 400 11.96 2.23 11.24
N CYS A 401 11.89 2.82 10.05
CA CYS A 401 12.03 4.27 9.85
C CYS A 401 11.32 4.72 8.57
N SER A 402 10.98 6.00 8.52
CA SER A 402 10.30 6.63 7.37
C SER A 402 11.17 6.91 6.16
N HIS A 403 12.48 7.07 6.35
CA HIS A 403 13.39 7.56 5.31
C HIS A 403 14.72 6.79 5.34
N PHE A 404 15.28 6.55 4.16
CA PHE A 404 16.63 6.03 4.01
C PHE A 404 17.60 7.10 3.52
N GLN A 405 18.82 7.09 4.04
CA GLN A 405 19.92 7.98 3.62
C GLN A 405 21.01 7.26 2.82
N GLN A 406 20.98 5.93 2.80
CA GLN A 406 21.91 5.11 2.05
C GLN A 406 21.18 3.86 1.58
N MET A 407 21.49 3.41 0.36
CA MET A 407 21.01 2.16 -0.20
C MET A 407 22.09 1.49 -1.04
N ASP A 408 22.25 0.19 -0.88
CA ASP A 408 23.21 -0.65 -1.59
C ASP A 408 22.48 -1.90 -2.07
N VAL A 409 22.78 -2.36 -3.28
CA VAL A 409 22.23 -3.61 -3.82
C VAL A 409 23.37 -4.60 -3.96
N ARG A 410 23.17 -5.79 -3.42
CA ARG A 410 24.09 -6.92 -3.52
C ARG A 410 23.48 -7.99 -4.41
N VAL A 411 24.28 -8.48 -5.36
CA VAL A 411 23.92 -9.57 -6.26
C VAL A 411 24.90 -10.71 -6.06
N GLU A 412 24.39 -11.88 -5.74
CA GLU A 412 25.16 -13.11 -5.57
C GLU A 412 24.93 -14.01 -6.78
N MET A 413 25.98 -14.23 -7.58
CA MET A 413 25.91 -15.08 -8.75
C MET A 413 25.81 -16.55 -8.34
N ALA A 414 24.89 -17.28 -8.94
CA ALA A 414 24.61 -18.67 -8.58
C ALA A 414 25.83 -19.58 -8.77
N ASP A 415 25.83 -20.69 -8.04
CA ASP A 415 26.78 -21.77 -8.24
C ASP A 415 26.33 -22.75 -9.33
N GLU A 416 25.95 -22.24 -10.49
CA GLU A 416 25.56 -23.05 -11.64
C GLU A 416 26.51 -22.88 -12.81
N SER A 417 26.64 -23.94 -13.62
CA SER A 417 27.42 -23.86 -14.85
C SER A 417 26.85 -22.74 -15.72
N TRP A 418 27.71 -21.83 -16.15
CA TRP A 418 27.36 -20.64 -16.94
C TRP A 418 26.57 -19.55 -16.20
N ALA A 419 26.48 -19.58 -14.86
CA ALA A 419 25.73 -18.55 -14.13
C ALA A 419 26.33 -17.13 -14.26
N GLY A 420 27.64 -17.02 -14.53
CA GLY A 420 28.26 -15.75 -14.87
C GLY A 420 27.93 -15.31 -16.31
N THR A 421 28.18 -14.06 -16.65
CA THR A 421 27.89 -13.53 -18.00
C THR A 421 29.03 -12.65 -18.52
N ASN A 422 29.11 -12.49 -19.83
CA ASN A 422 29.97 -11.52 -20.52
C ASN A 422 29.29 -10.14 -20.68
N ASN A 423 28.07 -9.97 -20.20
CA ASN A 423 27.37 -8.69 -20.16
C ASN A 423 27.70 -7.90 -18.89
N ASP A 424 27.38 -6.62 -18.90
CA ASP A 424 27.32 -5.83 -17.69
C ASP A 424 25.98 -6.03 -16.98
N LEU A 425 25.98 -5.94 -15.65
CA LEU A 425 24.75 -5.86 -14.87
C LEU A 425 24.58 -4.44 -14.34
N TYR A 426 23.36 -3.90 -14.46
CA TYR A 426 23.00 -2.56 -13.98
C TYR A 426 21.79 -2.60 -13.06
N ILE A 427 21.82 -1.78 -12.02
CA ILE A 427 20.67 -1.41 -11.18
C ILE A 427 19.95 -0.24 -11.82
N TYR A 428 18.62 -0.35 -11.88
CA TYR A 428 17.72 0.74 -12.16
C TYR A 428 16.86 1.01 -10.92
N ALA A 429 17.00 2.20 -10.35
CA ALA A 429 16.28 2.62 -9.14
C ALA A 429 15.88 4.09 -9.28
N GLY A 430 14.58 4.40 -9.17
CA GLY A 430 14.06 5.72 -9.52
C GLY A 430 14.49 6.13 -10.94
N ASN A 431 15.12 7.29 -11.06
CA ASN A 431 15.70 7.81 -12.31
C ASN A 431 17.19 7.44 -12.51
N GLY A 432 17.75 6.63 -11.61
CA GLY A 432 19.17 6.32 -11.58
C GLY A 432 19.50 4.98 -12.24
N ARG A 433 20.66 4.94 -12.92
CA ARG A 433 21.27 3.74 -13.50
C ARG A 433 22.68 3.56 -12.92
N PHE A 434 22.93 2.43 -12.28
CA PHE A 434 24.19 2.17 -11.54
C PHE A 434 24.78 0.83 -11.96
N GLN A 435 26.05 0.79 -12.37
CA GLN A 435 26.70 -0.48 -12.73
C GLN A 435 26.93 -1.33 -11.47
N ILE A 436 26.57 -2.60 -11.54
CA ILE A 436 26.87 -3.60 -10.50
C ILE A 436 28.25 -4.20 -10.75
N ALA A 437 28.43 -4.76 -11.95
CA ALA A 437 29.62 -5.49 -12.33
C ALA A 437 29.78 -5.48 -13.85
N HIS A 438 31.04 -5.49 -14.28
CA HIS A 438 31.42 -5.81 -15.65
C HIS A 438 31.71 -7.31 -15.72
N GLN A 439 30.98 -8.04 -16.56
CA GLN A 439 31.18 -9.47 -16.83
C GLN A 439 31.26 -10.34 -15.57
N PRO A 440 30.21 -10.36 -14.73
CA PRO A 440 30.28 -11.03 -13.45
C PRO A 440 30.47 -12.54 -13.61
N SER A 441 31.43 -13.09 -12.86
CA SER A 441 31.72 -14.51 -12.80
C SER A 441 30.79 -15.28 -11.83
N ARG A 442 30.57 -16.56 -12.12
CA ARG A 442 29.91 -17.55 -11.25
C ARG A 442 30.49 -17.53 -9.82
N ARG A 443 29.65 -17.77 -8.80
CA ARG A 443 30.00 -17.79 -7.35
C ARG A 443 30.52 -16.47 -6.78
N GLN A 444 30.54 -15.38 -7.54
CA GLN A 444 30.99 -14.08 -7.03
C GLN A 444 29.80 -13.25 -6.52
N SER A 445 30.09 -12.38 -5.55
CA SER A 445 29.14 -11.42 -5.03
C SER A 445 29.61 -10.02 -5.38
N TYR A 446 28.68 -9.19 -5.81
CA TYR A 446 28.93 -7.79 -6.17
C TYR A 446 28.03 -6.90 -5.34
N ILE A 447 28.53 -5.74 -4.95
CA ILE A 447 27.78 -4.71 -4.21
C ILE A 447 27.91 -3.42 -5.00
N SER A 448 26.79 -2.74 -5.23
CA SER A 448 26.79 -1.43 -5.87
C SER A 448 25.92 -0.47 -5.08
N ASN A 449 26.45 0.74 -4.89
CA ASN A 449 25.80 1.80 -4.16
C ASN A 449 24.77 2.50 -5.06
N VAL A 450 23.58 2.69 -4.54
CA VAL A 450 22.54 3.50 -5.20
C VAL A 450 22.64 4.92 -4.66
N ASN A 451 23.13 5.83 -5.49
CA ASN A 451 23.14 7.25 -5.15
C ASN A 451 21.69 7.77 -5.13
N LEU A 452 21.16 8.01 -3.93
CA LEU A 452 19.77 8.42 -3.71
C LEU A 452 19.45 9.80 -4.31
N GLU A 453 20.43 10.71 -4.37
CA GLU A 453 20.24 12.03 -4.96
C GLU A 453 20.07 11.93 -6.48
N VAL A 454 20.82 11.03 -7.13
CA VAL A 454 20.64 10.75 -8.57
C VAL A 454 19.33 10.00 -8.82
N ALA A 455 19.04 8.98 -8.02
CA ALA A 455 17.88 8.12 -8.21
C ALA A 455 16.54 8.83 -7.91
N TYR A 456 16.48 9.59 -6.83
CA TYR A 456 15.24 10.12 -6.25
C TYR A 456 15.26 11.62 -6.01
N ARG A 457 16.34 12.33 -6.41
CA ARG A 457 16.50 13.78 -6.21
C ARG A 457 16.45 14.19 -4.73
N SER A 458 16.81 13.28 -3.84
CA SER A 458 16.91 13.53 -2.40
C SER A 458 18.03 12.71 -1.78
N SER A 459 18.74 13.30 -0.82
CA SER A 459 19.73 12.59 0.01
C SER A 459 19.08 11.71 1.10
N ALA A 460 17.80 11.96 1.41
CA ALA A 460 16.98 11.14 2.29
C ALA A 460 15.64 10.86 1.64
N VAL A 461 15.37 9.60 1.30
CA VAL A 461 14.22 9.20 0.47
C VAL A 461 13.18 8.52 1.34
N PRO A 462 11.89 8.94 1.27
CA PRO A 462 10.81 8.22 1.93
C PRO A 462 10.79 6.75 1.51
N VAL A 463 10.67 5.82 2.45
CA VAL A 463 10.64 4.38 2.12
C VAL A 463 9.47 4.04 1.20
N ALA A 464 8.35 4.75 1.33
CA ALA A 464 7.17 4.58 0.48
C ALA A 464 7.40 4.95 -1.00
N ASP A 465 8.42 5.75 -1.30
CA ASP A 465 8.77 6.16 -2.67
C ASP A 465 9.69 5.13 -3.36
N ILE A 466 10.30 4.23 -2.59
CA ILE A 466 11.17 3.15 -3.08
C ILE A 466 10.29 1.92 -3.39
N LYS A 467 9.60 1.97 -4.53
CA LYS A 467 8.60 0.96 -4.91
C LYS A 467 9.17 -0.20 -5.72
N ARG A 468 10.24 0.03 -6.48
CA ARG A 468 10.83 -0.96 -7.38
C ARG A 468 12.32 -0.73 -7.57
N ILE A 469 13.07 -1.82 -7.59
CA ILE A 469 14.45 -1.87 -8.10
C ILE A 469 14.48 -2.92 -9.20
N SER A 470 15.17 -2.64 -10.30
CA SER A 470 15.36 -3.61 -11.37
C SER A 470 16.83 -3.87 -11.61
N ILE A 471 17.18 -5.11 -11.95
CA ILE A 471 18.53 -5.49 -12.37
C ILE A 471 18.46 -5.97 -13.80
N LYS A 472 19.23 -5.34 -14.69
CA LYS A 472 19.19 -5.59 -16.12
C LYS A 472 20.56 -6.02 -16.63
N SER A 473 20.55 -6.96 -17.58
CA SER A 473 21.73 -7.43 -18.30
C SER A 473 21.89 -6.64 -19.59
N GLU A 474 23.06 -6.03 -19.80
CA GLU A 474 23.34 -5.19 -20.98
C GLU A 474 24.74 -5.48 -21.53
N GLY A 475 24.81 -6.03 -22.73
CA GLY A 475 26.08 -6.22 -23.44
C GLY A 475 25.95 -6.56 -24.91
N GLY A 476 24.73 -6.77 -25.43
CA GLY A 476 24.49 -7.12 -26.83
C GLY A 476 24.93 -8.54 -27.19
N SER A 477 25.25 -9.37 -26.19
CA SER A 477 25.62 -10.77 -26.38
C SER A 477 24.43 -11.69 -26.08
N TRP A 478 24.40 -12.89 -26.66
CA TRP A 478 23.34 -13.88 -26.38
C TRP A 478 23.50 -14.57 -25.00
N ASP A 479 24.39 -14.06 -24.15
CA ASP A 479 24.74 -14.64 -22.87
C ASP A 479 23.65 -14.37 -21.81
N LYS A 480 23.62 -15.21 -20.79
CA LYS A 480 22.65 -15.12 -19.69
C LYS A 480 23.37 -15.04 -18.36
N ALA A 481 22.71 -14.43 -17.39
CA ALA A 481 23.18 -14.38 -16.00
C ALA A 481 22.21 -15.15 -15.11
N LEU A 482 22.71 -15.79 -14.06
CA LEU A 482 21.89 -16.35 -13.00
C LEU A 482 22.42 -15.90 -11.64
N ALA A 483 21.61 -15.14 -10.92
CA ALA A 483 21.83 -14.87 -9.51
C ALA A 483 21.16 -15.97 -8.67
N SER A 484 21.75 -16.31 -7.52
CA SER A 484 21.07 -17.10 -6.49
C SER A 484 20.28 -16.22 -5.53
N ASN A 485 20.79 -15.02 -5.25
CA ASN A 485 20.18 -14.07 -4.32
C ASN A 485 20.47 -12.63 -4.76
N ILE A 486 19.48 -11.76 -4.54
CA ILE A 486 19.63 -10.32 -4.62
C ILE A 486 19.16 -9.74 -3.28
N SER A 487 20.02 -8.98 -2.62
CA SER A 487 19.65 -8.27 -1.40
C SER A 487 19.75 -6.76 -1.57
N VAL A 488 18.76 -6.04 -1.08
CA VAL A 488 18.74 -4.57 -1.04
C VAL A 488 18.96 -4.18 0.41
N HIS A 489 20.07 -3.52 0.70
CA HIS A 489 20.39 -2.99 2.02
C HIS A 489 20.16 -1.48 2.05
N ALA A 490 19.57 -0.97 3.12
CA ALA A 490 19.42 0.46 3.31
C ALA A 490 19.74 0.88 4.75
N ARG A 491 19.96 2.18 4.98
CA ARG A 491 20.15 2.75 6.31
C ARG A 491 19.15 3.87 6.56
N CYS A 492 18.55 3.85 7.74
CA CYS A 492 17.64 4.90 8.18
C CYS A 492 18.32 6.27 8.19
N ALA A 493 17.60 7.34 7.84
CA ALA A 493 18.15 8.70 7.80
C ALA A 493 18.46 9.27 9.19
N SER A 494 17.69 8.88 10.20
CA SER A 494 17.84 9.39 11.56
C SER A 494 18.83 8.60 12.45
N SER A 495 19.38 7.49 11.94
CA SER A 495 20.37 6.67 12.66
C SER A 495 21.28 5.88 11.73
N LEU A 496 22.02 4.92 12.31
CA LEU A 496 22.78 3.91 11.58
C LEU A 496 22.06 2.56 11.53
N THR A 497 20.77 2.48 11.90
CA THR A 497 19.98 1.26 11.79
C THR A 497 19.94 0.79 10.34
N GLY A 498 20.57 -0.35 10.08
CA GLY A 498 20.53 -1.01 8.78
C GLY A 498 19.27 -1.89 8.64
N VAL A 499 18.73 -1.90 7.43
CA VAL A 499 17.61 -2.76 7.03
C VAL A 499 17.95 -3.47 5.73
N HIS A 500 17.26 -4.56 5.44
CA HIS A 500 17.40 -5.27 4.17
C HIS A 500 16.10 -5.89 3.67
N VAL A 501 16.11 -6.27 2.39
CA VAL A 501 15.16 -7.16 1.75
C VAL A 501 15.95 -8.16 0.90
N ASP A 502 15.60 -9.44 0.97
CA ASP A 502 16.24 -10.50 0.19
C ASP A 502 15.26 -11.08 -0.85
N TYR A 503 15.80 -11.42 -2.02
CA TYR A 503 15.06 -12.02 -3.13
C TYR A 503 15.84 -13.23 -3.66
N GLU A 504 15.26 -14.42 -3.49
CA GLU A 504 15.76 -15.62 -4.15
C GLU A 504 15.45 -15.54 -5.65
N VAL A 505 16.47 -15.78 -6.47
CA VAL A 505 16.34 -15.75 -7.93
C VAL A 505 16.52 -17.17 -8.48
N LYS A 506 15.61 -17.58 -9.35
CA LYS A 506 15.61 -18.91 -9.98
C LYS A 506 15.71 -18.85 -11.50
N ASP A 507 15.38 -17.69 -12.07
CA ASP A 507 15.28 -17.51 -13.50
C ASP A 507 16.53 -16.86 -14.09
N TRP A 508 16.99 -17.44 -15.20
CA TRP A 508 18.07 -16.89 -16.01
C TRP A 508 17.67 -15.54 -16.63
N LEU A 509 18.59 -14.59 -16.58
CA LEU A 509 18.45 -13.26 -17.15
C LEU A 509 19.21 -13.17 -18.47
N ALA A 510 18.50 -13.19 -19.59
CA ALA A 510 19.11 -12.95 -20.90
C ALA A 510 19.45 -11.47 -21.11
N ASP A 511 20.30 -11.18 -22.09
CA ASP A 511 20.56 -9.80 -22.53
C ASP A 511 19.28 -9.03 -22.85
N GLY A 512 19.23 -7.78 -22.39
CA GLY A 512 18.07 -6.90 -22.50
C GLY A 512 16.93 -7.20 -21.52
N GLN A 513 16.93 -8.35 -20.83
CA GLN A 513 15.93 -8.67 -19.81
C GLN A 513 16.28 -8.07 -18.45
N GLN A 514 15.30 -7.99 -17.56
CA GLN A 514 15.45 -7.49 -16.20
C GLN A 514 14.75 -8.37 -15.15
N TRP A 515 15.37 -8.51 -13.98
CA TRP A 515 14.68 -8.92 -12.76
C TRP A 515 14.02 -7.69 -12.14
N ASN A 516 12.77 -7.83 -11.67
CA ASN A 516 12.04 -6.76 -10.99
C ASN A 516 11.84 -7.13 -9.53
N LEU A 517 12.33 -6.27 -8.65
CA LEU A 517 12.18 -6.38 -7.21
C LEU A 517 11.14 -5.33 -6.80
N ASP A 518 9.89 -5.75 -6.70
CA ASP A 518 8.83 -4.90 -6.15
C ASP A 518 9.01 -4.81 -4.63
N LEU A 519 9.22 -3.59 -4.15
CA LEU A 519 9.51 -3.25 -2.76
C LEU A 519 8.32 -2.56 -2.15
N THR A 520 7.88 -3.05 -0.99
CA THR A 520 6.89 -2.39 -0.15
C THR A 520 7.53 -2.07 1.20
N PRO A 521 7.01 -1.06 1.94
CA PRO A 521 7.44 -0.78 3.30
C PRO A 521 7.52 -2.04 4.19
N ARG A 522 6.60 -2.99 4.01
CA ARG A 522 6.54 -4.23 4.81
C ARG A 522 7.63 -5.25 4.50
N ASN A 523 8.30 -5.16 3.34
CA ASN A 523 9.36 -6.11 2.99
C ASN A 523 10.65 -5.89 3.78
N TRP A 524 10.86 -4.69 4.32
CA TRP A 524 12.09 -4.30 5.01
C TRP A 524 12.19 -4.92 6.41
N THR A 525 13.26 -5.66 6.63
CA THR A 525 13.62 -6.26 7.93
C THR A 525 14.85 -5.58 8.49
N ARG A 526 14.97 -5.53 9.83
CA ARG A 526 16.15 -4.97 10.50
C ARG A 526 17.33 -5.93 10.34
N ASN A 527 18.53 -5.40 10.08
CA ASN A 527 19.75 -6.19 10.17
C ASN A 527 19.97 -6.59 11.64
N ASN A 528 20.03 -7.89 11.90
CA ASN A 528 20.32 -8.43 13.23
C ASN A 528 21.76 -8.19 13.66
#